data_AF-A0A1M7PH84-F1
#
_entry.id   AF-A0A1M7PH84-F1
#
_cell.length_a   1.000
_cell.length_b   1.000
_cell.length_c   1.000
_cell.angle_alpha   90.00
_cell.angle_beta   90.00
_cell.angle_gamma   90.00
#
_symmetry.space_group_name_H-M   'P 1'
#
loop_
_entity.id
_entity.type
_entity.pdbx_description
1 polymer ?
#
loop_
_entity_poly.entity_id
_entity_poly.type
_entity_poly.pdbx_seq_one_letter_code
_entity_poly.pdbx_strand_id
1 'polypeptide(L)'
;MLEESTALYLARRDAYAAFLTAADAESHVAWFREDGRYPDEAAAVAAVDRAYAVTRAAFNVIEVEGVGPAAQGRTLLERLAALHKDGGARPDWKDVKQAREAFVGAAQDALRELRGSG
;
A
#
# COMPACT_ATOMS: atom_id res chain seq x y z
N MET A 1 -29.44 9.82 -6.03
CA MET A 1 -28.49 9.03 -6.84
C MET A 1 -27.15 9.74 -7.09
N LEU A 2 -27.09 11.03 -7.42
CA LEU A 2 -25.80 11.73 -7.65
C LEU A 2 -24.95 11.93 -6.37
N GLU A 3 -25.58 12.18 -5.23
CA GLU A 3 -24.86 12.40 -3.95
C GLU A 3 -24.19 11.11 -3.43
N GLU A 4 -24.86 9.97 -3.59
CA GLU A 4 -24.35 8.66 -3.15
C GLU A 4 -23.16 8.21 -3.99
N SER A 5 -23.20 8.42 -5.32
CA SER A 5 -22.05 8.18 -6.21
C SER A 5 -20.85 9.07 -5.86
N THR A 6 -21.09 10.34 -5.53
CA THR A 6 -20.03 11.28 -5.11
C THR A 6 -19.41 10.87 -3.77
N ALA A 7 -20.23 10.48 -2.79
CA ALA A 7 -19.76 10.02 -1.49
C ALA A 7 -18.91 8.73 -1.62
N LEU A 8 -19.36 7.77 -2.43
CA LEU A 8 -18.62 6.54 -2.70
C LEU A 8 -17.29 6.81 -3.42
N TYR A 9 -17.29 7.71 -4.41
CA TYR A 9 -16.07 8.15 -5.09
C TYR A 9 -15.04 8.70 -4.11
N LEU A 10 -15.45 9.61 -3.22
CA LEU A 10 -14.56 10.23 -2.24
C LEU A 10 -14.04 9.21 -1.23
N ALA A 11 -14.92 8.35 -0.71
CA ALA A 11 -14.54 7.29 0.23
C ALA A 11 -13.49 6.34 -0.36
N ARG A 12 -13.69 5.88 -1.61
CA ARG A 12 -12.73 5.01 -2.30
C ARG A 12 -11.42 5.73 -2.60
N ARG A 13 -11.48 6.98 -3.07
CA ARG A 13 -10.27 7.79 -3.32
C ARG A 13 -9.42 7.90 -2.06
N ASP A 14 -10.06 8.19 -0.94
CA ASP A 14 -9.37 8.39 0.33
C ASP A 14 -8.81 7.08 0.87
N ALA A 15 -9.54 5.96 0.73
CA ALA A 15 -9.04 4.62 1.07
C ALA A 15 -7.80 4.23 0.23
N TYR A 16 -7.84 4.45 -1.08
CA TYR A 16 -6.72 4.15 -1.98
C TYR A 16 -5.49 5.02 -1.67
N ALA A 17 -5.71 6.32 -1.37
CA ALA A 17 -4.65 7.24 -0.99
C ALA A 17 -4.02 6.88 0.38
N ALA A 18 -4.84 6.47 1.35
CA ALA A 18 -4.37 6.03 2.66
C ALA A 18 -3.50 4.78 2.55
N PHE A 19 -3.91 3.79 1.75
CA PHE A 19 -3.10 2.59 1.51
C PHE A 19 -1.78 2.91 0.81
N LEU A 20 -1.77 3.76 -0.23
CA LEU A 20 -0.53 4.18 -0.89
C LEU A 20 0.42 4.90 0.06
N THR A 21 -0.10 5.79 0.90
CA THR A 21 0.69 6.51 1.90
C THR A 21 1.35 5.55 2.89
N ALA A 22 0.59 4.55 3.37
CA ALA A 22 1.11 3.53 4.27
C ALA A 22 2.17 2.64 3.60
N ALA A 23 1.92 2.21 2.36
CA ALA A 23 2.87 1.41 1.58
C ALA A 23 4.19 2.15 1.31
N ASP A 24 4.13 3.45 1.00
CA ASP A 24 5.31 4.29 0.81
C ASP A 24 6.09 4.46 2.12
N ALA A 25 5.39 4.63 3.25
CA ALA A 25 6.01 4.69 4.57
C ALA A 25 6.70 3.37 4.96
N GLU A 26 6.09 2.22 4.66
CA GLU A 26 6.69 0.91 4.90
C GLU A 26 7.92 0.67 4.01
N SER A 27 7.86 1.04 2.73
CA SER A 27 9.02 1.00 1.84
C SER A 27 10.17 1.84 2.38
N HIS A 28 9.87 3.00 2.97
CA HIS A 28 10.87 3.88 3.57
C HIS A 28 11.52 3.27 4.83
N VAL A 29 10.76 2.54 5.64
CA VAL A 29 11.27 1.77 6.78
C VAL A 29 12.23 0.67 6.31
N ALA A 30 11.86 -0.08 5.27
CA ALA A 30 12.75 -1.08 4.68
C ALA A 30 14.06 -0.45 4.17
N TRP A 31 13.98 0.73 3.55
CA TRP A 31 15.17 1.45 3.08
C TRP A 31 16.06 1.91 4.25
N PHE A 32 15.47 2.44 5.32
CA PHE A 32 16.22 2.81 6.54
C PHE A 32 16.93 1.63 7.16
N ARG A 33 16.32 0.44 7.10
CA ARG A 33 16.93 -0.79 7.60
C ARG A 33 18.10 -1.23 6.75
N GLU A 34 17.94 -1.24 5.42
CA GLU A 34 19.04 -1.53 4.47
C GLU A 34 20.21 -0.56 4.64
N ASP A 35 19.93 0.73 4.82
CA ASP A 35 20.93 1.79 5.01
C ASP A 35 21.51 1.84 6.44
N GLY A 36 21.10 0.93 7.34
CA GLY A 36 21.62 0.85 8.71
C GLY A 36 21.29 2.07 9.59
N ARG A 37 20.17 2.76 9.33
CA ARG A 37 19.78 3.99 10.04
C ARG A 37 19.15 3.77 11.41
N TYR A 38 18.86 2.52 11.78
CA TYR A 38 18.34 2.19 13.10
C TYR A 38 19.48 2.04 14.11
N PRO A 39 19.27 2.46 15.37
CA PRO A 39 20.30 2.38 16.41
C PRO A 39 20.69 0.93 16.74
N ASP A 40 19.75 0.00 16.59
CA ASP A 40 19.95 -1.43 16.78
C ASP A 40 18.89 -2.24 16.00
N GLU A 41 19.06 -3.56 15.98
CA GLU A 41 18.17 -4.50 15.30
C GLU A 41 16.75 -4.49 15.91
N ALA A 42 16.61 -4.27 17.22
CA ALA A 42 15.32 -4.25 17.89
C ALA A 42 14.48 -3.04 17.45
N ALA A 43 15.11 -1.87 17.28
CA ALA A 43 14.48 -0.67 16.75
C ALA A 43 14.06 -0.85 15.29
N ALA A 44 14.87 -1.55 14.48
CA ALA A 44 14.53 -1.87 13.09
C ALA A 44 13.29 -2.78 13.02
N VAL A 45 13.27 -3.88 13.80
CA VAL A 45 12.14 -4.80 13.86
C VAL A 45 10.86 -4.08 14.33
N ALA A 46 10.95 -3.28 15.38
CA ALA A 46 9.79 -2.53 15.89
C ALA A 46 9.26 -1.50 14.88
N ALA A 47 10.12 -0.91 14.05
CA ALA A 47 9.69 -0.02 12.98
C ALA A 47 8.98 -0.77 11.85
N VAL A 48 9.51 -1.94 11.46
CA VAL A 48 8.89 -2.82 10.46
C VAL A 48 7.51 -3.29 10.92
N ASP A 49 7.39 -3.80 12.15
CA ASP A 49 6.11 -4.30 12.67
C ASP A 49 5.02 -3.21 12.69
N ARG A 50 5.39 -1.99 13.10
CA ARG A 50 4.48 -0.85 13.10
C ARG A 50 4.05 -0.47 11.68
N ALA A 51 5.01 -0.39 10.75
CA ALA A 51 4.71 -0.02 9.37
C ALA A 51 3.82 -1.09 8.70
N TYR A 52 4.16 -2.37 8.85
CA TYR A 52 3.37 -3.50 8.38
C TYR A 52 1.93 -3.45 8.91
N ALA A 53 1.74 -3.22 10.21
CA ALA A 53 0.41 -3.16 10.82
C ALA A 53 -0.44 -2.01 10.23
N VAL A 54 0.17 -0.84 10.01
CA VAL A 54 -0.51 0.33 9.41
C VAL A 54 -0.89 0.06 7.95
N THR A 55 0.04 -0.48 7.15
CA THR A 55 -0.23 -0.82 5.74
C THR A 55 -1.31 -1.88 5.62
N ARG A 56 -1.25 -2.93 6.45
CA ARG A 56 -2.26 -4.00 6.47
C ARG A 56 -3.63 -3.47 6.88
N ALA A 57 -3.70 -2.60 7.89
CA ALA A 57 -4.95 -1.99 8.31
C ALA A 57 -5.58 -1.13 7.19
N ALA A 58 -4.77 -0.32 6.49
CA ALA A 58 -5.23 0.48 5.36
C ALA A 58 -5.71 -0.40 4.20
N PHE A 59 -5.01 -1.49 3.90
CA PHE A 59 -5.42 -2.44 2.87
C PHE A 59 -6.72 -3.16 3.21
N ASN A 60 -6.93 -3.53 4.48
CA ASN A 60 -8.15 -4.23 4.90
C ASN A 60 -9.42 -3.46 4.55
N VAL A 61 -9.38 -2.12 4.54
CA VAL A 61 -10.52 -1.27 4.11
C VAL A 61 -10.86 -1.54 2.64
N ILE A 62 -9.86 -1.66 1.78
CA ILE A 62 -10.02 -1.96 0.34
C ILE A 62 -10.44 -3.42 0.15
N GLU A 63 -9.83 -4.34 0.90
CA GLU A 63 -10.08 -5.78 0.79
C GLU A 63 -11.51 -6.16 1.18
N VAL A 64 -12.06 -5.56 2.25
CA VAL A 64 -13.43 -5.82 2.70
C VAL A 64 -14.45 -5.45 1.62
N GLU A 65 -14.17 -4.40 0.85
CA GLU A 65 -15.03 -4.00 -0.26
C GLU A 65 -14.99 -5.01 -1.42
N GLY A 66 -13.84 -5.66 -1.63
CA GLY A 66 -13.67 -6.73 -2.61
C GLY A 66 -13.73 -6.27 -4.07
N VAL A 67 -13.68 -4.97 -4.35
CA VAL A 67 -13.73 -4.37 -5.69
C VAL A 67 -12.60 -3.36 -5.90
N GLY A 68 -12.36 -2.95 -7.14
CA GLY A 68 -11.31 -1.99 -7.47
C GLY A 68 -9.90 -2.62 -7.40
N PRO A 69 -8.89 -1.92 -6.87
CA PRO A 69 -7.48 -2.32 -6.97
C PRO A 69 -7.06 -3.38 -5.94
N ALA A 70 -7.99 -4.17 -5.39
CA ALA A 70 -7.73 -5.10 -4.30
C ALA A 70 -6.66 -6.16 -4.66
N ALA A 71 -6.68 -6.68 -5.90
CA ALA A 71 -5.69 -7.65 -6.36
C ALA A 71 -4.28 -7.02 -6.44
N GLN A 72 -4.17 -5.83 -7.02
CA GLN A 72 -2.91 -5.10 -7.10
C GLN A 72 -2.40 -4.69 -5.71
N GLY A 73 -3.30 -4.35 -4.78
CA GLY A 73 -2.93 -4.01 -3.41
C GLY A 73 -2.39 -5.20 -2.64
N ARG A 74 -2.95 -6.40 -2.87
CA ARG A 74 -2.42 -7.66 -2.33
C ARG A 74 -1.02 -7.94 -2.89
N THR A 75 -0.82 -7.80 -4.19
CA THR A 75 0.52 -7.91 -4.80
C THR A 75 1.50 -6.92 -4.18
N LEU A 76 1.11 -5.67 -3.97
CA LEU A 76 1.98 -4.68 -3.33
C LEU A 76 2.36 -5.07 -1.90
N LEU A 77 1.41 -5.57 -1.09
CA LEU A 77 1.70 -6.11 0.24
C LEU A 77 2.71 -7.27 0.21
N GLU A 78 2.55 -8.20 -0.75
CA GLU A 78 3.48 -9.32 -0.91
C GLU A 78 4.90 -8.83 -1.24
N ARG A 79 5.02 -7.80 -2.09
CA ARG A 79 6.33 -7.21 -2.42
C ARG A 79 6.94 -6.42 -1.26
N LEU A 80 6.12 -5.71 -0.48
CA LEU A 80 6.57 -5.05 0.76
C LEU A 80 7.06 -6.07 1.79
N ALA A 81 6.32 -7.16 2.01
CA ALA A 81 6.72 -8.22 2.91
C ALA A 81 8.05 -8.88 2.47
N ALA A 82 8.26 -9.01 1.16
CA ALA A 82 9.52 -9.52 0.62
C ALA A 82 10.72 -8.58 0.89
N LEU A 83 10.52 -7.27 1.03
CA LEU A 83 11.60 -6.33 1.41
C LEU A 83 12.14 -6.64 2.81
N HIS A 84 11.30 -7.15 3.72
CA HIS A 84 11.70 -7.45 5.09
C HIS A 84 12.31 -8.86 5.24
N LYS A 85 12.27 -9.67 4.18
CA LYS A 85 12.84 -11.02 4.17
C LYS A 85 14.35 -10.96 4.38
N ASP A 86 14.90 -11.98 5.05
CA ASP A 86 16.33 -12.08 5.34
C ASP A 86 16.89 -10.82 6.04
N GLY A 87 16.05 -10.16 6.86
CA GLY A 87 16.38 -8.93 7.58
C GLY A 87 16.48 -7.68 6.70
N GLY A 88 16.01 -7.73 5.45
CA GLY A 88 16.14 -6.64 4.49
C GLY A 88 17.53 -6.52 3.88
N ALA A 89 18.29 -7.60 3.85
CA ALA A 89 19.68 -7.58 3.37
C ALA A 89 19.83 -7.42 1.85
N ARG A 90 18.76 -7.63 1.04
CA ARG A 90 18.75 -7.49 -0.44
C ARG A 90 17.34 -7.22 -1.00
N PRO A 91 16.74 -6.08 -0.70
CA PRO A 91 15.41 -5.73 -1.19
C PRO A 91 15.34 -5.63 -2.72
N ASP A 92 14.32 -6.25 -3.33
CA ASP A 92 13.98 -6.03 -4.74
C ASP A 92 13.08 -4.79 -4.88
N TRP A 93 13.71 -3.63 -4.89
CA TRP A 93 13.04 -2.33 -5.04
C TRP A 93 12.29 -2.18 -6.37
N LYS A 94 12.69 -2.92 -7.41
CA LYS A 94 12.08 -2.82 -8.74
C LYS A 94 10.67 -3.41 -8.69
N ASP A 95 10.52 -4.58 -8.08
CA ASP A 95 9.23 -5.25 -7.95
C ASP A 95 8.23 -4.42 -7.13
N VAL A 96 8.68 -3.74 -6.07
CA VAL A 96 7.83 -2.86 -5.26
C VAL A 96 7.36 -1.65 -6.07
N LYS A 97 8.26 -1.00 -6.83
CA LYS A 97 7.89 0.12 -7.70
C LYS A 97 6.87 -0.30 -8.75
N GLN A 98 7.06 -1.45 -9.39
CA GLN A 98 6.14 -1.97 -10.39
C GLN A 98 4.77 -2.31 -9.78
N ALA A 99 4.74 -2.97 -8.61
CA ALA A 99 3.49 -3.28 -7.92
C ALA A 99 2.74 -2.01 -7.48
N ARG A 100 3.47 -0.98 -7.03
CA ARG A 100 2.91 0.33 -6.69
C ARG A 100 2.29 1.02 -7.90
N GLU A 101 2.99 1.05 -9.03
CA GLU A 101 2.47 1.62 -10.28
C GLU A 101 1.22 0.88 -10.76
N ALA A 102 1.22 -0.46 -10.67
CA ALA A 102 0.05 -1.27 -11.01
C ALA A 102 -1.16 -0.95 -10.11
N PHE A 103 -0.96 -0.77 -8.81
CA PHE A 103 -2.02 -0.36 -7.89
C PHE A 103 -2.57 1.02 -8.26
N VAL A 104 -1.70 2.01 -8.53
CA VAL A 104 -2.10 3.36 -8.92
C VAL A 104 -2.95 3.32 -10.20
N GLY A 105 -2.52 2.58 -11.22
CA GLY A 105 -3.29 2.42 -12.46
C GLY A 105 -4.69 1.85 -12.20
N ALA A 106 -4.76 0.72 -11.50
CA ALA A 106 -6.03 0.08 -11.17
C ALA A 106 -6.96 0.97 -10.31
N ALA A 107 -6.39 1.72 -9.37
CA ALA A 107 -7.14 2.67 -8.54
C ALA A 107 -7.71 3.82 -9.38
N GLN A 108 -6.93 4.36 -10.31
CA GLN A 108 -7.37 5.41 -11.23
C GLN A 108 -8.49 4.93 -12.15
N ASP A 109 -8.39 3.72 -12.69
CA ASP A 109 -9.42 3.14 -13.55
C ASP A 109 -10.72 2.90 -12.77
N ALA A 110 -10.65 2.30 -11.58
CA ALA A 110 -11.80 2.11 -10.71
C ALA A 110 -12.49 3.44 -10.32
N LEU A 111 -11.71 4.48 -10.06
CA LEU A 111 -12.23 5.82 -9.77
C LEU A 111 -12.84 6.50 -11.01
N ARG A 112 -12.32 6.23 -12.21
CA ARG A 112 -12.87 6.74 -13.47
C ARG A 112 -14.22 6.10 -13.79
N GLU A 113 -14.36 4.79 -13.59
CA GLU A 113 -15.61 4.06 -13.79
C GLU A 113 -16.75 4.61 -12.92
N LEU A 114 -16.45 4.99 -11.68
CA LEU A 114 -17.43 5.62 -10.78
C LEU A 114 -17.89 7.00 -11.25
N ARG A 115 -17.00 7.76 -11.90
CA ARG A 115 -17.32 9.07 -12.48
C ARG A 115 -18.05 8.98 -13.83
N GLY A 116 -17.82 7.90 -14.59
CA GLY A 116 -18.38 7.68 -15.93
C GLY A 116 -19.69 6.88 -15.96
N SER A 117 -20.21 6.45 -14.81
CA SER A 117 -21.52 5.79 -14.67
C SER A 117 -22.69 6.80 -14.63
N GLY A 118 -22.56 7.94 -15.34
CA GLY A 118 -23.56 9.01 -15.43
C GLY A 118 -24.14 9.14 -16.82
#